data_AF-A0A4S2B0J6-F1
#
_entry.id   AF-A0A4S2B0J6-F1
#
_cell.length_a   1.000
_cell.length_b   1.000
_cell.length_c   1.000
_cell.angle_alpha   90.00
_cell.angle_beta   90.00
_cell.angle_gamma   90.00
#
_symmetry.space_group_name_H-M   'P 1'
#
loop_
_entity.id
_entity.type
_entity.pdbx_description
1 polymer ?
#
loop_
_entity_poly.entity_id
_entity_poly.type
_entity_poly.pdbx_seq_one_letter_code
_entity_poly.pdbx_strand_id
1 'polypeptide(L)'
;MGDLYSDDLLRLAEGDTRPDFDDTAFSNAAGMVYRAGGFDASMLNTPEAREMIAETLRVLKTGIDSGLPVEVPEVLRYALENNAFIFSGFKAFHTLREVGLSLLTDKGEIKPFETFRKDVETINRRYNHNYLYAEYNHAVGASLMASRWQQIEADGDKYDLQYRTAQDDRVREDHAILHGTTLPPSDPFWGKYMPPNGWNCRCTAVQVRKGKYPLSDPDLSMKRGDNCTEAAKQQIFRFNPGKELQLFPPKHPYFKGPKAEPLKQSIDGYTPAEWTPKTITEAEQFYRDQLGVNCSLAGFTKADMAQVESIFRSVERHFQCFPELKKETLFVGSVLGRIKLLSERKLAELKADPYYAKFGDDMLKKEVSLWITRMKVRAGKNTYAYSHGAFKNWGLSGICFNTSWKGEKIDTSLEKDVQAKWHPPGTGTLKAVFDHELGHEIDRLVGLRTHRDFLKIYNEEMPKGKAHITENLSTYGHKNPAEFIAEAWSEYLNNEKPRPIAVAVGTIIKKLYTEKYHDSGSSSPST
;
A
#
# COMPACT_ATOMS: atom_id res chain seq x y z
N MET A 1 -18.14 -18.31 -3.35
CA MET A 1 -18.32 -17.03 -2.63
C MET A 1 -19.76 -16.84 -2.17
N GLY A 2 -20.76 -17.23 -2.98
CA GLY A 2 -22.21 -17.21 -2.68
C GLY A 2 -22.63 -17.54 -1.25
N ASP A 3 -22.03 -18.58 -0.67
CA ASP A 3 -22.40 -19.14 0.62
C ASP A 3 -21.59 -18.55 1.82
N LEU A 4 -20.70 -17.56 1.60
CA LEU A 4 -20.09 -16.78 2.68
C LEU A 4 -21.01 -15.64 3.15
N TYR A 5 -21.84 -15.16 2.23
CA TYR A 5 -22.76 -14.04 2.38
C TYR A 5 -24.19 -14.50 2.13
N SER A 6 -24.57 -15.67 2.66
CA SER A 6 -25.91 -16.22 2.47
C SER A 6 -26.97 -15.31 3.12
N ASP A 7 -28.19 -15.34 2.58
CA ASP A 7 -29.27 -14.42 2.99
C ASP A 7 -29.61 -14.52 4.49
N ASP A 8 -29.49 -15.70 5.10
CA ASP A 8 -29.69 -15.89 6.54
C ASP A 8 -28.62 -15.19 7.41
N LEU A 9 -27.43 -14.90 6.84
CA LEU A 9 -26.37 -14.12 7.48
C LEU A 9 -26.48 -12.61 7.22
N LEU A 10 -27.25 -12.22 6.20
CA LEU A 10 -27.40 -10.85 5.71
C LEU A 10 -28.73 -10.18 6.08
N ARG A 11 -29.68 -10.89 6.74
CA ARG A 11 -31.00 -10.35 7.06
C ARG A 11 -30.91 -8.98 7.75
N LEU A 12 -31.55 -8.00 7.11
CA LEU A 12 -31.67 -6.62 7.59
C LEU A 12 -32.56 -6.58 8.83
N ALA A 13 -32.33 -5.61 9.72
CA ALA A 13 -33.40 -5.11 10.56
C ALA A 13 -34.36 -4.28 9.71
N GLU A 14 -35.66 -4.28 10.00
CA GLU A 14 -36.55 -3.24 9.48
C GLU A 14 -36.01 -1.85 9.86
N GLY A 15 -35.80 -0.99 8.86
CA GLY A 15 -35.35 0.40 9.04
C GLY A 15 -33.85 0.67 8.84
N ASP A 16 -33.00 -0.36 8.65
CA ASP A 16 -31.57 -0.14 8.37
C ASP A 16 -31.36 0.39 6.94
N THR A 17 -30.66 1.52 6.81
CA THR A 17 -30.27 2.09 5.51
C THR A 17 -29.02 1.41 4.98
N ARG A 18 -29.08 0.90 3.74
CA ARG A 18 -27.89 0.38 3.05
C ARG A 18 -26.93 1.52 2.72
N PRO A 19 -25.61 1.27 2.69
CA PRO A 19 -24.68 2.26 2.16
C PRO A 19 -25.02 2.54 0.69
N ASP A 20 -24.96 3.80 0.31
CA ASP A 20 -25.16 4.24 -1.06
C ASP A 20 -23.89 4.00 -1.87
N PHE A 21 -24.00 3.24 -2.95
CA PHE A 21 -22.93 2.89 -3.88
C PHE A 21 -23.26 3.47 -5.24
N ASP A 22 -22.34 4.23 -5.84
CA ASP A 22 -22.50 4.75 -7.20
C ASP A 22 -22.36 3.62 -8.24
N ASP A 23 -23.51 3.12 -8.70
CA ASP A 23 -23.60 2.07 -9.72
C ASP A 23 -22.97 2.47 -11.06
N THR A 24 -22.72 3.75 -11.30
CA THR A 24 -22.01 4.24 -12.49
C THR A 24 -20.57 3.74 -12.52
N ALA A 25 -19.89 3.74 -11.37
CA ALA A 25 -18.51 3.25 -11.26
C ALA A 25 -18.40 1.77 -11.67
N PHE A 26 -19.35 0.94 -11.21
CA PHE A 26 -19.43 -0.46 -11.64
C PHE A 26 -19.79 -0.60 -13.12
N SER A 27 -20.76 0.18 -13.60
CA SER A 27 -21.24 0.10 -14.98
C SER A 27 -20.14 0.49 -15.99
N ASN A 28 -19.34 1.51 -15.67
CA ASN A 28 -18.16 1.91 -16.45
C ASN A 28 -17.14 0.76 -16.53
N ALA A 29 -16.81 0.15 -15.38
CA ALA A 29 -15.86 -0.96 -15.32
C ALA A 29 -16.38 -2.22 -16.04
N ALA A 30 -17.66 -2.56 -15.90
CA ALA A 30 -18.28 -3.66 -16.64
C ALA A 30 -18.31 -3.40 -18.15
N GLY A 31 -18.58 -2.16 -18.56
CA GLY A 31 -18.50 -1.74 -19.96
C GLY A 31 -17.08 -1.86 -20.53
N MET A 32 -16.06 -1.53 -19.75
CA MET A 32 -14.66 -1.76 -20.10
C MET A 32 -14.38 -3.27 -20.33
N VAL A 33 -14.83 -4.15 -19.42
CA VAL A 33 -14.71 -5.61 -19.59
C VAL A 33 -15.39 -6.09 -20.88
N TYR A 34 -16.60 -5.60 -21.16
CA TYR A 34 -17.34 -5.96 -22.37
C TYR A 34 -16.60 -5.55 -23.64
N ARG A 35 -16.08 -4.31 -23.72
CA ARG A 35 -15.31 -3.82 -24.87
C ARG A 35 -14.02 -4.59 -25.09
N ALA A 36 -13.36 -5.02 -24.02
CA ALA A 36 -12.15 -5.84 -24.08
C ALA A 36 -12.43 -7.31 -24.46
N GLY A 37 -13.69 -7.76 -24.40
CA GLY A 37 -14.08 -9.15 -24.65
C GLY A 37 -13.66 -10.13 -23.53
N GLY A 38 -13.27 -9.61 -22.37
CA GLY A 38 -12.76 -10.40 -21.26
C GLY A 38 -12.19 -9.53 -20.14
N PHE A 39 -11.71 -10.18 -19.08
CA PHE A 39 -11.07 -9.52 -17.95
C PHE A 39 -9.79 -10.23 -17.52
N ASP A 40 -8.73 -9.46 -17.28
CA ASP A 40 -7.51 -9.89 -16.61
C ASP A 40 -7.05 -8.89 -15.54
N ALA A 41 -6.09 -9.29 -14.70
CA ALA A 41 -5.68 -8.50 -13.54
C ALA A 41 -5.05 -7.14 -13.90
N SER A 42 -4.42 -6.99 -15.07
CA SER A 42 -3.82 -5.72 -15.50
C SER A 42 -4.87 -4.63 -15.74
N MET A 43 -6.11 -5.04 -16.05
CA MET A 43 -7.23 -4.12 -16.24
C MET A 43 -7.63 -3.39 -14.94
N LEU A 44 -7.15 -3.82 -13.77
CA LEU A 44 -7.33 -3.06 -12.51
C LEU A 44 -6.59 -1.71 -12.48
N ASN A 45 -5.68 -1.48 -13.42
CA ASN A 45 -4.99 -0.20 -13.58
C ASN A 45 -5.73 0.79 -14.47
N THR A 46 -6.83 0.37 -15.11
CA THR A 46 -7.65 1.27 -15.95
C THR A 46 -8.43 2.28 -15.10
N PRO A 47 -8.70 3.49 -15.63
CA PRO A 47 -9.50 4.49 -14.91
C PRO A 47 -10.84 3.94 -14.41
N GLU A 48 -11.55 3.14 -15.20
CA GLU A 48 -12.85 2.58 -14.85
C GLU A 48 -12.75 1.60 -13.67
N ALA A 49 -11.75 0.71 -13.67
CA ALA A 49 -11.53 -0.18 -12.53
C ALA A 49 -11.07 0.59 -11.28
N ARG A 50 -10.24 1.64 -11.45
CA ARG A 50 -9.83 2.51 -10.34
C ARG A 50 -11.01 3.21 -9.68
N GLU A 51 -11.94 3.72 -10.48
CA GLU A 51 -13.16 4.37 -10.01
C GLU A 51 -14.00 3.40 -9.16
N MET A 52 -14.20 2.16 -9.62
CA MET A 52 -14.91 1.14 -8.87
C MET A 52 -14.23 0.78 -7.53
N ILE A 53 -12.89 0.68 -7.51
CA ILE A 53 -12.12 0.43 -6.28
C ILE A 53 -12.27 1.60 -5.32
N ALA A 54 -12.16 2.83 -5.83
CA ALA A 54 -12.30 4.06 -5.04
C ALA A 54 -13.70 4.19 -4.44
N GLU A 55 -14.75 3.84 -5.19
CA GLU A 55 -16.13 3.90 -4.71
C GLU A 55 -16.41 2.87 -3.61
N THR A 56 -15.90 1.64 -3.78
CA THR A 56 -15.96 0.63 -2.70
C THR A 56 -15.22 1.12 -1.45
N LEU A 57 -14.01 1.68 -1.63
CA LEU A 57 -13.23 2.21 -0.52
C LEU A 57 -13.93 3.38 0.17
N ARG A 58 -14.58 4.27 -0.58
CA ARG A 58 -15.34 5.42 -0.03
C ARG A 58 -16.40 4.94 0.96
N VAL A 59 -17.21 3.95 0.56
CA VAL A 59 -18.23 3.34 1.42
C VAL A 59 -17.61 2.73 2.68
N LEU A 60 -16.53 1.95 2.53
CA LEU A 60 -15.87 1.31 3.66
C LEU A 60 -15.22 2.32 4.61
N LYS A 61 -14.68 3.42 4.08
CA LYS A 61 -14.16 4.54 4.90
C LYS A 61 -15.25 5.20 5.74
N THR A 62 -16.44 5.39 5.20
CA THR A 62 -17.59 5.84 6.01
C THR A 62 -17.90 4.87 7.16
N GLY A 63 -17.74 3.57 6.94
CA GLY A 63 -17.87 2.56 7.99
C GLY A 63 -16.77 2.67 9.06
N ILE A 64 -15.52 2.84 8.63
CA ILE A 64 -14.38 3.08 9.53
C ILE A 64 -14.61 4.33 10.38
N ASP A 65 -14.98 5.45 9.75
CA ASP A 65 -15.24 6.73 10.42
C ASP A 65 -16.37 6.63 11.45
N SER A 66 -17.40 5.81 11.16
CA SER A 66 -18.50 5.58 12.10
C SER A 66 -18.10 4.72 13.30
N GLY A 67 -17.12 3.83 13.12
CA GLY A 67 -16.63 2.93 14.17
C GLY A 67 -15.50 3.51 15.01
N LEU A 68 -14.71 4.45 14.46
CA LEU A 68 -13.60 5.09 15.17
C LEU A 68 -14.06 6.35 15.91
N PRO A 69 -13.79 6.47 17.23
CA PRO A 69 -13.94 7.74 17.92
C PRO A 69 -12.89 8.76 17.42
N VAL A 70 -13.10 10.04 17.75
CA VAL A 70 -12.20 11.13 17.34
C VAL A 70 -10.77 10.97 17.87
N GLU A 71 -10.62 10.39 19.06
CA GLU A 71 -9.34 10.25 19.78
C GLU A 71 -8.74 8.84 19.57
N VAL A 72 -8.33 8.52 18.34
CA VAL A 72 -7.55 7.31 18.04
C VAL A 72 -6.20 7.68 17.41
N PRO A 73 -5.12 6.92 17.67
CA PRO A 73 -3.85 7.12 17.00
C PRO A 73 -4.02 7.07 15.47
N GLU A 74 -3.42 8.02 14.76
CA GLU A 74 -3.55 8.11 13.29
C GLU A 74 -3.04 6.83 12.60
N VAL A 75 -2.01 6.18 13.17
CA VAL A 75 -1.47 4.91 12.65
C VAL A 75 -2.51 3.78 12.62
N LEU A 76 -3.45 3.74 13.57
CA LEU A 76 -4.55 2.77 13.56
C LEU A 76 -5.51 3.07 12.39
N ARG A 77 -5.93 4.33 12.27
CA ARG A 77 -6.84 4.77 11.20
C ARG A 77 -6.29 4.39 9.84
N TYR A 78 -5.05 4.77 9.54
CA TYR A 78 -4.46 4.48 8.23
C TYR A 78 -4.19 2.99 8.01
N ALA A 79 -3.94 2.21 9.05
CA ALA A 79 -3.84 0.75 8.91
C ALA A 79 -5.17 0.13 8.45
N LEU A 80 -6.29 0.55 9.06
CA LEU A 80 -7.63 0.09 8.68
C LEU A 80 -8.01 0.57 7.27
N GLU A 81 -7.74 1.85 6.94
CA GLU A 81 -7.99 2.38 5.59
C GLU A 81 -7.16 1.67 4.52
N ASN A 82 -5.89 1.36 4.79
CA ASN A 82 -5.05 0.59 3.88
C ASN A 82 -5.59 -0.84 3.69
N ASN A 83 -6.02 -1.50 4.77
CA ASN A 83 -6.65 -2.81 4.68
C ASN A 83 -7.94 -2.78 3.86
N ALA A 84 -8.77 -1.73 4.03
CA ALA A 84 -9.97 -1.50 3.24
C ALA A 84 -9.65 -1.28 1.75
N PHE A 85 -8.59 -0.53 1.43
CA PHE A 85 -8.13 -0.31 0.05
C PHE A 85 -7.75 -1.63 -0.62
N ILE A 86 -6.92 -2.44 0.04
CA ILE A 86 -6.51 -3.75 -0.48
C ILE A 86 -7.73 -4.65 -0.66
N PHE A 87 -8.61 -4.73 0.34
CA PHE A 87 -9.86 -5.48 0.25
C PHE A 87 -10.73 -5.05 -0.93
N SER A 88 -10.89 -3.73 -1.15
CA SER A 88 -11.65 -3.15 -2.26
C SER A 88 -11.06 -3.54 -3.61
N GLY A 89 -9.73 -3.54 -3.74
CA GLY A 89 -9.04 -3.98 -4.95
C GLY A 89 -9.28 -5.46 -5.27
N PHE A 90 -9.16 -6.34 -4.27
CA PHE A 90 -9.46 -7.76 -4.47
C PHE A 90 -10.95 -7.98 -4.79
N LYS A 91 -11.86 -7.25 -4.13
CA LYS A 91 -13.29 -7.33 -4.42
C LYS A 91 -13.58 -6.91 -5.87
N ALA A 92 -13.00 -5.81 -6.35
CA ALA A 92 -13.15 -5.38 -7.74
C ALA A 92 -12.65 -6.44 -8.72
N PHE A 93 -11.50 -7.06 -8.44
CA PHE A 93 -10.99 -8.19 -9.24
C PHE A 93 -11.99 -9.33 -9.36
N HIS A 94 -12.52 -9.83 -8.23
CA HIS A 94 -13.47 -10.95 -8.25
C HIS A 94 -14.77 -10.57 -8.96
N THR A 95 -15.27 -9.35 -8.73
CA THR A 95 -16.49 -8.85 -9.36
C THR A 95 -16.32 -8.74 -10.88
N LEU A 96 -15.26 -8.09 -11.37
CA LEU A 96 -15.01 -7.91 -12.80
C LEU A 96 -14.60 -9.20 -13.50
N ARG A 97 -13.96 -10.13 -12.80
CA ARG A 97 -13.73 -11.48 -13.30
C ARG A 97 -15.05 -12.23 -13.50
N GLU A 98 -16.01 -12.09 -12.60
CA GLU A 98 -17.34 -12.69 -12.78
C GLU A 98 -18.09 -12.04 -13.95
N VAL A 99 -17.97 -10.72 -14.14
CA VAL A 99 -18.46 -10.03 -15.34
C VAL A 99 -17.82 -10.62 -16.60
N GLY A 100 -16.49 -10.76 -16.64
CA GLY A 100 -15.79 -11.31 -17.80
C GLY A 100 -16.19 -12.76 -18.12
N LEU A 101 -16.37 -13.60 -17.09
CA LEU A 101 -16.87 -14.97 -17.26
C LEU A 101 -18.33 -15.01 -17.73
N SER A 102 -19.15 -14.01 -17.35
CA SER A 102 -20.54 -13.94 -17.77
C SER A 102 -20.73 -13.62 -19.26
N LEU A 103 -19.68 -13.16 -19.97
CA LEU A 103 -19.73 -12.85 -21.40
C LEU A 103 -20.07 -14.07 -22.27
N LEU A 104 -19.64 -15.26 -21.83
CA LEU A 104 -19.77 -16.49 -22.60
C LEU A 104 -20.88 -17.39 -22.05
N THR A 105 -21.53 -18.13 -22.95
CA THR A 105 -22.36 -19.27 -22.59
C THR A 105 -21.47 -20.44 -22.11
N ASP A 106 -22.08 -21.48 -21.55
CA ASP A 106 -21.36 -22.71 -21.15
C ASP A 106 -20.66 -23.42 -22.33
N LYS A 107 -21.01 -23.05 -23.57
CA LYS A 107 -20.41 -23.57 -24.81
C LYS A 107 -19.28 -22.67 -25.34
N GLY A 108 -18.97 -21.56 -24.67
CA GLY A 108 -17.95 -20.60 -25.09
C GLY A 108 -18.42 -19.60 -26.15
N GLU A 109 -19.73 -19.49 -26.40
CA GLU A 109 -20.30 -18.53 -27.36
C GLU A 109 -20.61 -17.20 -26.67
N ILE A 110 -20.44 -16.07 -27.37
CA ILE A 110 -20.79 -14.76 -26.81
C ILE A 110 -22.31 -14.67 -26.58
N LYS A 111 -22.73 -14.31 -25.37
CA LYS A 111 -24.15 -14.12 -25.04
C LYS A 111 -24.76 -12.93 -25.79
N PRO A 112 -26.06 -12.97 -26.12
CA PRO A 112 -26.79 -11.77 -26.52
C PRO A 112 -26.66 -10.66 -25.48
N PHE A 113 -26.54 -9.42 -25.94
CA PHE A 113 -26.28 -8.26 -25.06
C PHE A 113 -27.29 -8.15 -23.90
N GLU A 114 -28.58 -8.36 -24.16
CA GLU A 114 -29.61 -8.26 -23.12
C GLU A 114 -29.48 -9.33 -22.03
N THR A 115 -29.01 -10.53 -22.38
CA THR A 115 -28.74 -11.59 -21.39
C THR A 115 -27.53 -11.23 -20.54
N PHE A 116 -26.45 -10.78 -21.19
CA PHE A 116 -25.25 -10.31 -20.48
C PHE A 116 -25.58 -9.13 -19.55
N ARG A 117 -26.37 -8.16 -20.01
CA ARG A 117 -26.81 -7.00 -19.21
C ARG A 117 -27.51 -7.43 -17.91
N LYS A 118 -28.41 -8.40 -17.98
CA LYS A 118 -29.11 -8.96 -16.79
C LYS A 118 -28.16 -9.69 -15.84
N ASP A 119 -27.19 -10.42 -16.38
CA ASP A 119 -26.17 -11.08 -15.56
C ASP A 119 -25.33 -10.03 -14.81
N VAL A 120 -24.92 -8.97 -15.50
CA VAL A 120 -24.17 -7.84 -14.93
C VAL A 120 -24.96 -7.12 -13.83
N GLU A 121 -26.25 -6.85 -14.03
CA GLU A 121 -27.13 -6.28 -12.99
C GLU A 121 -27.22 -7.18 -11.75
N THR A 122 -27.26 -8.49 -11.96
CA THR A 122 -27.31 -9.49 -10.88
C THR A 122 -26.00 -9.51 -10.10
N ILE A 123 -24.86 -9.47 -10.80
CA ILE A 123 -23.51 -9.38 -10.21
C ILE A 123 -23.40 -8.10 -9.39
N ASN A 124 -23.84 -6.95 -9.93
CA ASN A 124 -23.78 -5.66 -9.25
C ASN A 124 -24.55 -5.69 -7.92
N ARG A 125 -25.82 -6.13 -7.96
CA ARG A 125 -26.68 -6.25 -6.78
C ARG A 125 -26.05 -7.17 -5.72
N ARG A 126 -25.39 -8.24 -6.14
CA ARG A 126 -24.74 -9.18 -5.23
C ARG A 126 -23.52 -8.54 -4.54
N TYR A 127 -22.54 -8.06 -5.31
CA TYR A 127 -21.27 -7.58 -4.75
C TYR A 127 -21.38 -6.17 -4.16
N ASN A 128 -21.95 -5.23 -4.90
CA ASN A 128 -21.86 -3.81 -4.56
C ASN A 128 -23.03 -3.32 -3.69
N HIS A 129 -24.09 -4.12 -3.55
CA HIS A 129 -25.20 -3.81 -2.65
C HIS A 129 -25.30 -4.79 -1.48
N ASN A 130 -25.53 -6.08 -1.74
CA ASN A 130 -25.78 -7.06 -0.67
C ASN A 130 -24.51 -7.38 0.13
N TYR A 131 -23.39 -7.71 -0.55
CA TYR A 131 -22.14 -8.03 0.14
C TYR A 131 -21.54 -6.77 0.76
N LEU A 132 -21.58 -5.64 0.03
CA LEU A 132 -21.07 -4.38 0.53
C LEU A 132 -21.76 -3.92 1.82
N TYR A 133 -23.06 -4.20 1.97
CA TYR A 133 -23.77 -3.93 3.22
C TYR A 133 -23.18 -4.66 4.43
N ALA A 134 -22.95 -5.98 4.32
CA ALA A 134 -22.31 -6.73 5.39
C ALA A 134 -20.86 -6.32 5.65
N GLU A 135 -20.13 -5.99 4.58
CA GLU A 135 -18.75 -5.52 4.65
C GLU A 135 -18.66 -4.16 5.35
N TYR A 136 -19.58 -3.24 5.05
CA TYR A 136 -19.72 -1.95 5.72
C TYR A 136 -19.99 -2.13 7.22
N ASN A 137 -20.98 -2.95 7.59
CA ASN A 137 -21.30 -3.20 9.00
C ASN A 137 -20.13 -3.87 9.75
N HIS A 138 -19.41 -4.77 9.07
CA HIS A 138 -18.19 -5.34 9.62
C HIS A 138 -17.11 -4.28 9.83
N ALA A 139 -16.91 -3.38 8.87
CA ALA A 139 -15.96 -2.29 8.98
C ALA A 139 -16.25 -1.39 10.19
N VAL A 140 -17.53 -1.05 10.44
CA VAL A 140 -17.95 -0.31 11.64
C VAL A 140 -17.56 -1.06 12.91
N GLY A 141 -17.98 -2.33 13.03
CA GLY A 141 -17.73 -3.14 14.23
C GLY A 141 -16.25 -3.42 14.47
N ALA A 142 -15.50 -3.76 13.43
CA ALA A 142 -14.06 -4.04 13.50
C ALA A 142 -13.28 -2.78 13.89
N SER A 143 -13.64 -1.61 13.34
CA SER A 143 -13.02 -0.34 13.70
C SER A 143 -13.26 0.03 15.17
N LEU A 144 -14.49 -0.14 15.65
CA LEU A 144 -14.82 0.08 17.06
C LEU A 144 -14.02 -0.85 17.99
N MET A 145 -13.90 -2.13 17.63
CA MET A 145 -13.14 -3.10 18.42
C MET A 145 -11.64 -2.83 18.36
N ALA A 146 -11.14 -2.35 17.22
CA ALA A 146 -9.76 -1.94 17.07
C ALA A 146 -9.41 -0.73 17.95
N SER A 147 -10.28 0.30 17.97
CA SER A 147 -10.13 1.45 18.86
C SER A 147 -10.11 1.04 20.34
N ARG A 148 -11.02 0.15 20.76
CA ARG A 148 -11.03 -0.36 22.13
C ARG A 148 -9.78 -1.15 22.47
N TRP A 149 -9.26 -1.94 21.54
CA TRP A 149 -8.01 -2.66 21.77
C TRP A 149 -6.85 -1.71 22.06
N GLN A 150 -6.76 -0.56 21.39
CA GLN A 150 -5.73 0.44 21.69
C GLN A 150 -5.85 0.98 23.12
N GLN A 151 -7.08 1.21 23.60
CA GLN A 151 -7.32 1.60 25.00
C GLN A 151 -6.94 0.48 25.97
N ILE A 152 -7.29 -0.76 25.64
CA ILE A 152 -6.94 -1.96 26.42
C ILE A 152 -5.42 -2.12 26.54
N GLU A 153 -4.67 -1.96 25.44
CA GLU A 153 -3.21 -2.03 25.43
C GLU A 153 -2.59 -0.90 26.25
N ALA A 154 -3.12 0.33 26.14
CA ALA A 154 -2.64 1.47 26.93
C ALA A 154 -2.89 1.31 28.44
N ASP A 155 -3.99 0.67 28.83
CA ASP A 155 -4.32 0.40 30.23
C ASP A 155 -3.58 -0.81 30.81
N GLY A 156 -3.12 -1.73 29.97
CA GLY A 156 -2.43 -2.95 30.39
C GLY A 156 -3.30 -3.80 31.33
N ASP A 157 -2.73 -4.18 32.48
CA ASP A 157 -3.34 -5.14 33.41
C ASP A 157 -4.24 -4.51 34.49
N LYS A 158 -4.69 -3.26 34.28
CA LYS A 158 -5.58 -2.57 35.23
C LYS A 158 -6.99 -3.16 35.29
N TYR A 159 -7.44 -3.79 34.20
CA TYR A 159 -8.80 -4.29 34.03
C TYR A 159 -8.79 -5.70 33.44
N ASP A 160 -9.85 -6.46 33.73
CA ASP A 160 -10.18 -7.66 32.95
C ASP A 160 -11.08 -7.26 31.76
N LEU A 161 -11.21 -8.14 30.78
CA LEU A 161 -12.13 -7.96 29.66
C LEU A 161 -13.32 -8.88 29.82
N GLN A 162 -14.51 -8.38 29.51
CA GLN A 162 -15.73 -9.19 29.47
C GLN A 162 -16.37 -9.15 28.08
N TYR A 163 -16.66 -10.33 27.54
CA TYR A 163 -17.40 -10.49 26.30
C TYR A 163 -18.88 -10.25 26.56
N ARG A 164 -19.52 -9.41 25.75
CA ARG A 164 -20.94 -9.08 25.84
C ARG A 164 -21.61 -9.20 24.48
N THR A 165 -22.88 -9.54 24.52
CA THR A 165 -23.77 -9.57 23.35
C THR A 165 -24.86 -8.53 23.56
N ALA A 166 -25.55 -8.14 22.49
CA ALA A 166 -26.74 -7.29 22.60
C ALA A 166 -27.90 -7.95 23.37
N GLN A 167 -27.85 -9.27 23.60
CA GLN A 167 -28.87 -10.07 24.28
C GLN A 167 -30.28 -9.92 23.69
N ASP A 168 -30.36 -9.70 22.38
CA ASP A 168 -31.62 -9.68 21.61
C ASP A 168 -31.75 -10.95 20.75
N ASP A 169 -32.93 -11.16 20.19
CA ASP A 169 -33.26 -12.33 19.36
C ASP A 169 -32.48 -12.40 18.03
N ARG A 170 -31.64 -11.39 17.74
CA ARG A 170 -30.77 -11.33 16.54
C ARG A 170 -29.34 -11.75 16.84
N VAL A 171 -28.98 -11.94 18.11
CA VAL A 171 -27.70 -12.54 18.49
C VAL A 171 -27.75 -14.02 18.10
N ARG A 172 -26.78 -14.47 17.31
CA ARG A 172 -26.62 -15.90 16.98
C ARG A 172 -26.46 -16.72 18.25
N GLU A 173 -27.14 -17.86 18.34
CA GLU A 173 -27.10 -18.75 19.51
C GLU A 173 -25.67 -19.10 19.90
N ASP A 174 -24.83 -19.45 18.91
CA ASP A 174 -23.40 -19.69 19.10
C ASP A 174 -22.71 -18.55 19.85
N HIS A 175 -22.97 -17.29 19.47
CA HIS A 175 -22.35 -16.14 20.12
C HIS A 175 -22.89 -15.87 21.53
N ALA A 176 -24.14 -16.25 21.82
CA ALA A 176 -24.74 -16.06 23.13
C ALA A 176 -24.01 -16.87 24.22
N ILE A 177 -23.43 -18.02 23.86
CA ILE A 177 -22.65 -18.88 24.78
C ILE A 177 -21.37 -18.18 25.29
N LEU A 178 -20.84 -17.20 24.55
CA LEU A 178 -19.68 -16.41 24.93
C LEU A 178 -20.03 -15.25 25.87
N HIS A 179 -21.32 -14.95 26.06
CA HIS A 179 -21.75 -13.84 26.91
C HIS A 179 -21.26 -14.06 28.35
N GLY A 180 -20.58 -13.05 28.91
CA GLY A 180 -20.06 -13.08 30.27
C GLY A 180 -18.67 -13.70 30.42
N THR A 181 -18.07 -14.24 29.34
CA THR A 181 -16.67 -14.68 29.36
C THR A 181 -15.78 -13.53 29.82
N THR A 182 -15.16 -13.68 30.98
CA THR A 182 -14.34 -12.67 31.64
C THR A 182 -12.92 -13.19 31.82
N LEU A 183 -11.96 -12.57 31.13
CA LEU A 183 -10.57 -13.03 31.05
C LEU A 183 -9.61 -11.82 31.06
N PRO A 184 -8.37 -11.97 31.54
CA PRO A 184 -7.38 -10.90 31.47
C PRO A 184 -7.06 -10.53 30.01
N PRO A 185 -6.62 -9.29 29.71
CA PRO A 185 -6.32 -8.86 28.35
C PRO A 185 -5.25 -9.70 27.63
N SER A 186 -4.32 -10.30 28.38
CA SER A 186 -3.25 -11.16 27.86
C SER A 186 -3.72 -12.54 27.43
N ASP A 187 -4.95 -12.94 27.76
CA ASP A 187 -5.46 -14.26 27.44
C ASP A 187 -5.54 -14.47 25.90
N PRO A 188 -5.09 -15.62 25.37
CA PRO A 188 -5.12 -15.89 23.93
C PRO A 188 -6.53 -15.91 23.33
N PHE A 189 -7.59 -16.05 24.14
CA PHE A 189 -8.99 -15.92 23.70
C PHE A 189 -9.20 -14.62 22.92
N TRP A 190 -8.68 -13.49 23.41
CA TRP A 190 -8.83 -12.19 22.77
C TRP A 190 -8.06 -12.04 21.47
N GLY A 191 -7.08 -12.91 21.21
CA GLY A 191 -6.41 -12.96 19.91
C GLY A 191 -7.27 -13.57 18.80
N LYS A 192 -8.27 -14.38 19.15
CA LYS A 192 -9.13 -15.10 18.19
C LYS A 192 -10.58 -14.67 18.21
N TYR A 193 -11.12 -14.30 19.37
CA TYR A 193 -12.56 -14.12 19.57
C TYR A 193 -12.92 -12.70 19.98
N MET A 194 -12.01 -11.74 19.75
CA MET A 194 -12.36 -10.33 19.80
C MET A 194 -13.36 -10.04 18.67
N PRO A 195 -14.57 -9.53 18.96
CA PRO A 195 -15.55 -9.23 17.92
C PRO A 195 -14.99 -8.30 16.82
N PRO A 196 -15.61 -8.27 15.62
CA PRO A 196 -16.77 -9.04 15.17
C PRO A 196 -16.46 -10.51 14.82
N ASN A 197 -17.20 -11.45 15.44
CA ASN A 197 -17.06 -12.89 15.20
C ASN A 197 -17.93 -13.41 14.02
N GLY A 198 -18.32 -12.53 13.11
CA GLY A 198 -19.17 -12.84 11.95
C GLY A 198 -19.70 -11.58 11.26
N TRP A 199 -20.31 -11.73 10.09
CA TRP A 199 -21.06 -10.64 9.45
C TRP A 199 -22.21 -10.17 10.34
N ASN A 200 -22.48 -8.86 10.39
CA ASN A 200 -23.53 -8.28 11.24
C ASN A 200 -23.45 -8.71 12.72
N CYS A 201 -22.24 -8.91 13.27
CA CYS A 201 -22.05 -9.29 14.66
C CYS A 201 -22.54 -8.18 15.60
N ARG A 202 -23.33 -8.55 16.62
CA ARG A 202 -23.84 -7.63 17.67
C ARG A 202 -23.13 -7.85 19.01
N CYS A 203 -21.89 -8.31 18.96
CA CYS A 203 -21.08 -8.62 20.13
C CYS A 203 -20.01 -7.56 20.36
N THR A 204 -19.50 -7.49 21.58
CA THR A 204 -18.51 -6.51 21.99
C THR A 204 -17.61 -7.06 23.11
N ALA A 205 -16.42 -6.50 23.25
CA ALA A 205 -15.62 -6.62 24.47
C ALA A 205 -15.54 -5.28 25.21
N VAL A 206 -15.56 -5.32 26.54
CA VAL A 206 -15.45 -4.13 27.41
C VAL A 206 -14.51 -4.41 28.57
N GLN A 207 -13.78 -3.39 29.01
CA GLN A 207 -13.00 -3.45 30.25
C GLN A 207 -13.94 -3.45 31.46
N VAL A 208 -13.65 -4.33 32.42
CA VAL A 208 -14.35 -4.42 33.70
C VAL A 208 -13.33 -4.40 34.84
N ARG A 209 -13.73 -3.82 35.99
CA ARG A 209 -12.87 -3.80 37.18
C ARG A 209 -12.54 -5.22 37.61
N LYS A 210 -11.28 -5.48 37.92
CA LYS A 210 -10.82 -6.77 38.46
C LYS A 210 -11.66 -7.17 39.67
N GLY A 211 -12.06 -8.44 39.72
CA GLY A 211 -12.88 -9.01 40.79
C GLY A 211 -14.37 -8.61 40.79
N LYS A 212 -14.82 -7.71 39.90
CA LYS A 212 -16.26 -7.37 39.76
C LYS A 212 -17.07 -8.54 39.21
N TYR A 213 -16.46 -9.33 38.33
CA TYR A 213 -17.06 -10.53 37.74
C TYR A 213 -16.11 -11.72 37.94
N PRO A 214 -16.62 -12.95 38.15
CA PRO A 214 -15.78 -14.14 38.23
C PRO A 214 -14.97 -14.34 36.95
N LEU A 215 -13.70 -14.70 37.09
CA LEU A 215 -12.89 -15.11 35.95
C LEU A 215 -13.45 -16.41 35.37
N SER A 216 -13.51 -16.46 34.04
CA SER A 216 -13.88 -17.66 33.30
C SER A 216 -12.69 -18.61 33.21
N ASP A 217 -12.97 -19.91 33.08
CA ASP A 217 -11.94 -20.90 32.78
C ASP A 217 -11.38 -20.66 31.36
N PRO A 218 -10.07 -20.43 31.19
CA PRO A 218 -9.48 -20.11 29.88
C PRO A 218 -9.68 -21.21 28.83
N ASP A 219 -9.49 -22.48 29.22
CA ASP A 219 -9.58 -23.61 28.30
C ASP A 219 -11.01 -23.84 27.81
N LEU A 220 -11.99 -23.73 28.72
CA LEU A 220 -13.40 -23.81 28.39
C LEU A 220 -13.83 -22.61 27.52
N SER A 221 -13.31 -21.42 27.79
CA SER A 221 -13.61 -20.22 27.00
C SER A 221 -13.08 -20.37 25.57
N MET A 222 -11.85 -20.86 25.41
CA MET A 222 -11.27 -21.18 24.11
C MET A 222 -12.10 -22.22 23.35
N LYS A 223 -12.47 -23.33 24.02
CA LYS A 223 -13.33 -24.37 23.43
C LYS A 223 -14.69 -23.83 22.98
N ARG A 224 -15.32 -22.98 23.80
CA ARG A 224 -16.58 -22.31 23.41
C ARG A 224 -16.40 -21.47 22.16
N GLY A 225 -15.34 -20.64 22.11
CA GLY A 225 -15.05 -19.84 20.92
C GLY A 225 -14.76 -20.68 19.68
N ASP A 226 -14.02 -21.79 19.83
CA ASP A 226 -13.75 -22.73 18.75
C ASP A 226 -15.05 -23.34 18.20
N ASN A 227 -15.97 -23.75 19.08
CA ASN A 227 -17.26 -24.30 18.70
C ASN A 227 -18.15 -23.26 17.99
N CYS A 228 -18.13 -22.00 18.44
CA CYS A 228 -18.91 -20.91 17.83
C CYS A 228 -18.52 -20.61 16.37
N THR A 229 -17.35 -21.08 15.96
CA THR A 229 -16.78 -20.81 14.64
C THR A 229 -16.24 -22.09 14.01
N GLU A 230 -16.85 -23.24 14.29
CA GLU A 230 -16.35 -24.54 13.84
C GLU A 230 -16.33 -24.63 12.30
N ALA A 231 -17.36 -24.11 11.63
CA ALA A 231 -17.44 -24.13 10.19
C ALA A 231 -16.31 -23.31 9.54
N ALA A 232 -15.67 -23.85 8.51
CA ALA A 232 -14.51 -23.23 7.85
C ALA A 232 -14.72 -21.77 7.40
N LYS A 233 -15.97 -21.38 7.09
CA LYS A 233 -16.33 -20.01 6.73
C LYS A 233 -16.43 -19.07 7.93
N GLN A 234 -16.81 -19.57 9.09
CA GLN A 234 -16.82 -18.79 10.33
C GLN A 234 -15.40 -18.65 10.91
N GLN A 235 -14.54 -19.64 10.69
CA GLN A 235 -13.14 -19.60 11.13
C GLN A 235 -12.33 -18.42 10.58
N ILE A 236 -12.77 -17.77 9.49
CA ILE A 236 -12.09 -16.58 8.98
C ILE A 236 -12.16 -15.42 9.98
N PHE A 237 -13.23 -15.34 10.80
CA PHE A 237 -13.42 -14.30 11.81
C PHE A 237 -12.60 -14.54 13.09
N ARG A 238 -11.74 -15.58 13.12
CA ARG A 238 -10.85 -15.84 14.25
C ARG A 238 -9.61 -14.95 14.21
N PHE A 239 -9.79 -13.67 14.49
CA PHE A 239 -8.71 -12.68 14.49
C PHE A 239 -9.07 -11.52 15.43
N ASN A 240 -8.10 -10.66 15.73
CA ASN A 240 -8.36 -9.45 16.51
C ASN A 240 -8.08 -8.20 15.66
N PRO A 241 -9.11 -7.40 15.31
CA PRO A 241 -8.94 -6.27 14.39
C PRO A 241 -8.01 -5.19 14.95
N GLY A 242 -7.95 -5.03 16.27
CA GLY A 242 -7.07 -4.04 16.92
C GLY A 242 -5.64 -4.51 17.08
N LYS A 243 -5.44 -5.78 17.44
CA LYS A 243 -4.11 -6.37 17.62
C LYS A 243 -3.39 -6.58 16.29
N GLU A 244 -4.14 -7.01 15.27
CA GLU A 244 -3.59 -7.29 13.94
C GLU A 244 -3.64 -6.07 13.01
N LEU A 245 -4.34 -5.00 13.41
CA LEU A 245 -4.56 -3.79 12.62
C LEU A 245 -5.16 -4.11 11.23
N GLN A 246 -6.09 -5.06 11.20
CA GLN A 246 -6.80 -5.47 10.00
C GLN A 246 -8.29 -5.19 10.16
N LEU A 247 -8.89 -4.62 9.12
CA LEU A 247 -10.32 -4.34 9.10
C LEU A 247 -11.13 -5.59 8.75
N PHE A 248 -10.61 -6.40 7.83
CA PHE A 248 -11.24 -7.63 7.37
C PHE A 248 -10.42 -8.88 7.72
N PRO A 249 -11.07 -10.04 7.85
CA PRO A 249 -10.42 -11.33 8.06
C PRO A 249 -9.21 -11.59 7.14
N PRO A 250 -8.01 -11.90 7.67
CA PRO A 250 -6.83 -12.20 6.85
C PRO A 250 -7.02 -13.42 5.93
N LYS A 251 -7.95 -14.31 6.29
CA LYS A 251 -8.28 -15.53 5.54
C LYS A 251 -9.49 -15.36 4.62
N HIS A 252 -9.92 -14.11 4.36
CA HIS A 252 -11.07 -13.84 3.51
C HIS A 252 -10.90 -14.47 2.12
N PRO A 253 -11.95 -15.09 1.53
CA PRO A 253 -11.83 -15.74 0.22
C PRO A 253 -11.38 -14.84 -0.92
N TYR A 254 -11.59 -13.51 -0.82
CA TYR A 254 -11.05 -12.56 -1.79
C TYR A 254 -9.52 -12.64 -1.93
N PHE A 255 -8.81 -12.95 -0.84
CA PHE A 255 -7.36 -13.04 -0.82
C PHE A 255 -6.82 -14.39 -1.34
N LYS A 256 -7.68 -15.35 -1.69
CA LYS A 256 -7.27 -16.69 -2.16
C LYS A 256 -7.01 -16.71 -3.67
N GLY A 257 -5.90 -17.33 -4.08
CA GLY A 257 -5.62 -17.72 -5.46
C GLY A 257 -4.12 -17.74 -5.80
N PRO A 258 -3.69 -18.50 -6.83
CA PRO A 258 -2.36 -18.30 -7.41
C PRO A 258 -2.28 -16.86 -7.93
N LYS A 259 -1.15 -16.17 -7.74
CA LYS A 259 -0.91 -14.76 -8.13
C LYS A 259 -1.45 -13.66 -7.17
N ALA A 260 -1.61 -13.94 -5.88
CA ALA A 260 -1.99 -12.90 -4.89
C ALA A 260 -1.05 -11.68 -4.90
N GLU A 261 0.26 -11.89 -5.02
CA GLU A 261 1.24 -10.80 -5.04
C GLU A 261 1.18 -9.96 -6.34
N PRO A 262 1.20 -10.53 -7.56
CA PRO A 262 0.91 -9.78 -8.79
C PRO A 262 -0.43 -9.04 -8.78
N LEU A 263 -1.45 -9.62 -8.15
CA LEU A 263 -2.76 -8.97 -8.00
C LEU A 263 -2.67 -7.78 -7.05
N LYS A 264 -1.98 -7.91 -5.91
CA LYS A 264 -1.71 -6.80 -4.98
C LYS A 264 -0.95 -5.66 -5.67
N GLN A 265 0.03 -5.98 -6.52
CA GLN A 265 0.74 -5.00 -7.34
C GLN A 265 -0.22 -4.27 -8.30
N SER A 266 -1.10 -4.98 -8.98
CA SER A 266 -2.11 -4.38 -9.87
C SER A 266 -3.12 -3.52 -9.07
N ILE A 267 -3.50 -3.94 -7.87
CA ILE A 267 -4.30 -3.11 -6.96
C ILE A 267 -3.53 -1.82 -6.61
N ASP A 268 -2.24 -1.89 -6.36
CA ASP A 268 -1.38 -0.73 -6.14
C ASP A 268 -1.13 0.12 -7.40
N GLY A 269 -1.55 -0.31 -8.59
CA GLY A 269 -1.36 0.43 -9.85
C GLY A 269 -0.11 0.07 -10.61
N TYR A 270 0.48 -1.07 -10.27
CA TYR A 270 1.74 -1.50 -10.82
C TYR A 270 1.61 -2.85 -11.52
N THR A 271 1.98 -2.89 -12.78
CA THR A 271 2.14 -4.14 -13.53
C THR A 271 3.51 -4.10 -14.21
N PRO A 272 4.47 -4.95 -13.78
CA PRO A 272 5.82 -4.93 -14.33
C PRO A 272 5.83 -5.26 -15.82
N ALA A 273 6.60 -4.52 -16.60
CA ALA A 273 6.89 -4.89 -17.98
C ALA A 273 7.74 -6.17 -18.03
N GLU A 274 7.67 -6.90 -19.14
CA GLU A 274 8.57 -8.04 -19.36
C GLU A 274 10.02 -7.56 -19.48
N TRP A 275 10.91 -8.08 -18.63
CA TRP A 275 12.33 -7.75 -18.70
C TRP A 275 13.05 -8.61 -19.74
N THR A 276 13.48 -7.98 -20.83
CA THR A 276 14.15 -8.61 -21.97
C THR A 276 15.65 -8.30 -22.13
N PRO A 277 16.25 -7.24 -21.54
CA PRO A 277 17.68 -6.93 -21.71
C PRO A 277 18.65 -8.03 -21.26
N LYS A 278 19.69 -8.29 -22.06
CA LYS A 278 20.78 -9.24 -21.77
C LYS A 278 22.15 -8.56 -21.64
N THR A 279 22.25 -7.30 -22.05
CA THR A 279 23.47 -6.48 -21.99
C THR A 279 23.16 -5.11 -21.37
N ILE A 280 24.22 -4.41 -20.92
CA ILE A 280 24.09 -3.06 -20.36
C ILE A 280 23.53 -2.07 -21.38
N THR A 281 23.96 -2.14 -22.64
CA THR A 281 23.45 -1.27 -23.70
C THR A 281 21.96 -1.49 -23.96
N GLU A 282 21.52 -2.75 -24.03
CA GLU A 282 20.10 -3.09 -24.14
C GLU A 282 19.32 -2.59 -22.92
N ALA A 283 19.87 -2.71 -21.71
CA ALA A 283 19.23 -2.19 -20.50
C ALA A 283 19.11 -0.66 -20.52
N GLU A 284 20.16 0.06 -20.90
CA GLU A 284 20.09 1.52 -21.06
C GLU A 284 19.02 1.94 -22.07
N GLN A 285 18.85 1.19 -23.16
CA GLN A 285 17.81 1.44 -24.15
C GLN A 285 16.43 1.14 -23.57
N PHE A 286 16.27 0.02 -22.87
CA PHE A 286 15.03 -0.35 -22.21
C PHE A 286 14.59 0.68 -21.17
N TYR A 287 15.52 1.28 -20.41
CA TYR A 287 15.23 2.40 -19.51
C TYR A 287 14.68 3.61 -20.28
N ARG A 288 15.30 3.98 -21.40
CA ARG A 288 14.85 5.09 -22.24
C ARG A 288 13.44 4.84 -22.76
N ASP A 289 13.19 3.63 -23.27
CA ASP A 289 11.93 3.28 -23.93
C ASP A 289 10.78 3.12 -22.93
N GLN A 290 11.00 2.42 -21.81
CA GLN A 290 9.95 2.12 -20.84
C GLN A 290 9.73 3.24 -19.81
N LEU A 291 10.79 3.90 -19.37
CA LEU A 291 10.70 4.92 -18.31
C LEU A 291 10.67 6.34 -18.86
N GLY A 292 11.16 6.58 -20.08
CA GLY A 292 11.26 7.91 -20.68
C GLY A 292 12.37 8.77 -20.06
N VAL A 293 13.40 8.15 -19.47
CA VAL A 293 14.52 8.85 -18.82
C VAL A 293 15.78 8.79 -19.65
N ASN A 294 16.64 9.80 -19.54
CA ASN A 294 18.03 9.62 -19.93
C ASN A 294 18.68 8.58 -19.03
N CYS A 295 19.49 7.70 -19.62
CA CYS A 295 20.11 6.62 -18.90
C CYS A 295 21.55 6.41 -19.37
N SER A 296 22.46 6.31 -18.40
CA SER A 296 23.75 5.67 -18.60
C SER A 296 24.13 4.87 -17.36
N LEU A 297 24.44 3.60 -17.59
CA LEU A 297 24.82 2.60 -16.61
C LEU A 297 26.33 2.38 -16.59
N ALA A 298 27.11 3.40 -16.97
CA ALA A 298 28.57 3.30 -17.01
C ALA A 298 29.14 2.80 -15.67
N GLY A 299 30.07 1.86 -15.73
CA GLY A 299 30.62 1.21 -14.54
C GLY A 299 29.87 -0.07 -14.12
N PHE A 300 28.67 -0.34 -14.61
CA PHE A 300 28.08 -1.67 -14.57
C PHE A 300 28.62 -2.57 -15.68
N THR A 301 28.52 -3.88 -15.46
CA THR A 301 28.95 -4.94 -16.38
C THR A 301 27.85 -5.99 -16.50
N LYS A 302 28.01 -6.96 -17.41
CA LYS A 302 27.04 -8.06 -17.56
C LYS A 302 26.78 -8.85 -16.27
N ALA A 303 27.76 -8.95 -15.37
CA ALA A 303 27.60 -9.61 -14.08
C ALA A 303 26.63 -8.86 -13.14
N ASP A 304 26.40 -7.57 -13.39
CA ASP A 304 25.60 -6.70 -12.52
C ASP A 304 24.14 -6.56 -12.99
N MET A 305 23.69 -7.36 -13.97
CA MET A 305 22.37 -7.21 -14.61
C MET A 305 21.19 -7.35 -13.63
N ALA A 306 21.31 -8.19 -12.60
CA ALA A 306 20.27 -8.30 -11.58
C ALA A 306 20.12 -7.00 -10.76
N GLN A 307 21.23 -6.32 -10.47
CA GLN A 307 21.22 -5.01 -9.81
C GLN A 307 20.64 -3.94 -10.73
N VAL A 308 20.95 -4.00 -12.03
CA VAL A 308 20.35 -3.11 -13.03
C VAL A 308 18.83 -3.33 -13.09
N GLU A 309 18.34 -4.56 -13.21
CA GLU A 309 16.90 -4.83 -13.19
C GLU A 309 16.27 -4.35 -11.87
N SER A 310 16.91 -4.59 -10.72
CA SER A 310 16.43 -4.14 -9.41
C SER A 310 16.18 -2.62 -9.36
N ILE A 311 17.12 -1.82 -9.89
CA ILE A 311 16.98 -0.36 -10.03
C ILE A 311 15.80 -0.03 -10.95
N PHE A 312 15.72 -0.71 -12.11
CA PHE A 312 14.63 -0.50 -13.06
C PHE A 312 13.26 -0.72 -12.42
N ARG A 313 13.08 -1.85 -11.71
CA ARG A 313 11.80 -2.22 -11.08
C ARG A 313 11.33 -1.22 -10.03
N SER A 314 12.27 -0.63 -9.27
CA SER A 314 11.93 0.45 -8.35
C SER A 314 11.36 1.65 -9.13
N VAL A 315 12.10 2.16 -10.11
CA VAL A 315 11.67 3.36 -10.86
C VAL A 315 10.41 3.10 -11.68
N GLU A 316 10.30 1.94 -12.33
CA GLU A 316 9.14 1.51 -13.09
C GLU A 316 7.86 1.57 -12.25
N ARG A 317 7.88 0.95 -11.07
CA ARG A 317 6.75 0.98 -10.14
C ARG A 317 6.37 2.41 -9.79
N HIS A 318 7.34 3.23 -9.42
CA HIS A 318 7.08 4.61 -9.02
C HIS A 318 6.52 5.45 -10.17
N PHE A 319 6.98 5.23 -11.39
CA PHE A 319 6.51 5.96 -12.56
C PHE A 319 5.14 5.50 -13.06
N GLN A 320 4.76 4.24 -12.82
CA GLN A 320 3.40 3.77 -13.08
C GLN A 320 2.42 4.24 -12.00
N CYS A 321 2.80 4.18 -10.73
CA CYS A 321 1.95 4.62 -9.61
C CYS A 321 1.88 6.14 -9.46
N PHE A 322 2.94 6.88 -9.85
CA PHE A 322 3.05 8.34 -9.73
C PHE A 322 3.63 8.96 -11.03
N PRO A 323 2.91 8.93 -12.16
CA PRO A 323 3.36 9.45 -13.46
C PRO A 323 4.05 10.81 -13.47
N GLU A 324 3.65 11.76 -12.62
CA GLU A 324 4.21 13.11 -12.56
C GLU A 324 5.68 13.12 -12.09
N LEU A 325 6.16 12.06 -11.44
CA LEU A 325 7.59 11.92 -11.10
C LEU A 325 8.47 11.95 -12.36
N LYS A 326 7.95 11.56 -13.53
CA LYS A 326 8.66 11.65 -14.82
C LYS A 326 9.06 13.09 -15.19
N LYS A 327 8.40 14.10 -14.61
CA LYS A 327 8.74 15.52 -14.84
C LYS A 327 9.90 15.99 -13.98
N GLU A 328 10.21 15.28 -12.90
CA GLU A 328 11.24 15.65 -11.93
C GLU A 328 12.49 14.76 -12.05
N THR A 329 12.29 13.46 -12.20
CA THR A 329 13.36 12.46 -12.40
C THR A 329 13.56 12.20 -13.89
N LEU A 330 14.46 12.96 -14.50
CA LEU A 330 14.77 12.89 -15.94
C LEU A 330 15.94 11.97 -16.27
N PHE A 331 16.74 11.60 -15.27
CA PHE A 331 17.86 10.69 -15.39
C PHE A 331 17.83 9.60 -14.33
N VAL A 332 18.06 8.37 -14.77
CA VAL A 332 18.33 7.23 -13.90
C VAL A 332 19.52 6.48 -14.45
N GLY A 333 20.52 6.21 -13.61
CA GLY A 333 21.71 5.49 -14.04
C GLY A 333 22.75 5.41 -12.96
N SER A 334 24.02 5.38 -13.35
CA SER A 334 25.13 5.42 -12.41
C SER A 334 25.70 6.84 -12.27
N VAL A 335 26.38 7.09 -11.15
CA VAL A 335 27.14 8.34 -10.93
C VAL A 335 28.17 8.56 -12.05
N LEU A 336 28.85 7.50 -12.49
CA LEU A 336 29.81 7.56 -13.60
C LEU A 336 29.10 7.86 -14.93
N GLY A 337 27.92 7.28 -15.16
CA GLY A 337 27.11 7.53 -16.35
C GLY A 337 26.67 8.97 -16.44
N ARG A 338 26.19 9.56 -15.33
CA ARG A 338 25.84 10.98 -15.30
C ARG A 338 27.06 11.88 -15.55
N ILE A 339 28.20 11.58 -14.91
CA ILE A 339 29.44 12.34 -15.13
C ILE A 339 29.87 12.27 -16.60
N LYS A 340 29.77 11.09 -17.23
CA LYS A 340 30.05 10.91 -18.66
C LYS A 340 29.17 11.84 -19.50
N LEU A 341 27.85 11.76 -19.35
CA LEU A 341 26.92 12.57 -20.14
C LEU A 341 27.10 14.08 -19.87
N LEU A 342 27.29 14.49 -18.62
CA LEU A 342 27.57 15.89 -18.27
C LEU A 342 28.87 16.37 -18.92
N SER A 343 29.90 15.54 -18.94
CA SER A 343 31.19 15.88 -19.55
C SER A 343 31.06 16.05 -21.07
N GLU A 344 30.31 15.16 -21.73
CA GLU A 344 30.04 15.24 -23.17
C GLU A 344 29.26 16.51 -23.52
N ARG A 345 28.21 16.84 -22.75
CA ARG A 345 27.40 18.05 -22.95
C ARG A 345 28.22 19.32 -22.73
N LYS A 346 29.00 19.37 -21.64
CA LYS A 346 29.84 20.54 -21.35
C LYS A 346 30.96 20.70 -22.37
N LEU A 347 31.57 19.61 -22.83
CA LEU A 347 32.57 19.66 -23.88
C LEU A 347 31.98 20.20 -25.19
N ALA A 348 30.78 19.77 -25.57
CA ALA A 348 30.09 20.30 -26.75
C ALA A 348 29.77 21.80 -26.62
N GLU A 349 29.32 22.24 -25.44
CA GLU A 349 29.09 23.66 -25.14
C GLU A 349 30.39 24.48 -25.28
N LEU A 350 31.50 24.03 -24.68
CA LEU A 350 32.79 24.71 -24.81
C LEU A 350 33.29 24.74 -26.26
N LYS A 351 33.10 23.67 -27.03
CA LYS A 351 33.50 23.64 -28.46
C LYS A 351 32.69 24.61 -29.32
N ALA A 352 31.46 24.93 -28.92
CA ALA A 352 30.59 25.88 -29.63
C ALA A 352 30.85 27.35 -29.25
N ASP A 353 31.56 27.60 -28.14
CA ASP A 353 31.86 28.96 -27.67
C ASP A 353 33.08 29.56 -28.41
N PRO A 354 32.93 30.72 -29.08
CA PRO A 354 34.02 31.39 -29.80
C PRO A 354 35.26 31.67 -28.94
N TYR A 355 35.11 31.90 -27.64
CA TYR A 355 36.24 32.12 -26.74
C TYR A 355 37.12 30.87 -26.62
N TYR A 356 36.50 29.69 -26.66
CA TYR A 356 37.16 28.42 -26.44
C TYR A 356 37.69 27.76 -27.72
N ALA A 357 37.27 28.24 -28.90
CA ALA A 357 37.69 27.73 -30.21
C ALA A 357 39.22 27.72 -30.44
N LYS A 358 39.97 28.55 -29.70
CA LYS A 358 41.44 28.63 -29.76
C LYS A 358 42.17 27.57 -28.93
N PHE A 359 41.48 26.81 -28.08
CA PHE A 359 42.09 25.81 -27.21
C PHE A 359 41.93 24.40 -27.78
N GLY A 360 42.95 23.56 -27.62
CA GLY A 360 42.91 22.17 -28.05
C GLY A 360 42.08 21.28 -27.12
N ASP A 361 41.68 20.11 -27.64
CA ASP A 361 40.78 19.16 -26.96
C ASP A 361 41.23 18.74 -25.56
N ASP A 362 42.54 18.62 -25.31
CA ASP A 362 43.06 18.24 -23.98
C ASP A 362 42.85 19.32 -22.92
N MET A 363 42.99 20.60 -23.31
CA MET A 363 42.72 21.72 -22.41
C MET A 363 41.22 21.78 -22.11
N LEU A 364 40.37 21.63 -23.13
CA LEU A 364 38.91 21.61 -22.95
C LEU A 364 38.47 20.46 -22.02
N LYS A 365 39.03 19.26 -22.17
CA LYS A 365 38.76 18.13 -21.27
C LYS A 365 39.18 18.43 -19.82
N LYS A 366 40.30 19.12 -19.62
CA LYS A 366 40.74 19.56 -18.28
C LYS A 366 39.76 20.56 -17.67
N GLU A 367 39.29 21.54 -18.43
CA GLU A 367 38.27 22.49 -17.99
C GLU A 367 36.94 21.81 -17.65
N VAL A 368 36.49 20.86 -18.46
CA VAL A 368 35.31 20.04 -18.17
C VAL A 368 35.48 19.28 -16.85
N SER A 369 36.64 18.65 -16.62
CA SER A 369 36.92 17.91 -15.38
C SER A 369 36.89 18.81 -14.14
N LEU A 370 37.46 20.02 -14.24
CA LEU A 370 37.41 21.03 -13.18
C LEU A 370 35.96 21.49 -12.93
N TRP A 371 35.19 21.73 -14.00
CA TRP A 371 33.78 22.09 -13.90
C TRP A 371 32.95 20.99 -13.22
N ILE A 372 33.10 19.73 -13.62
CA ILE A 372 32.42 18.58 -12.97
C ILE A 372 32.72 18.54 -11.47
N THR A 373 33.98 18.76 -11.08
CA THR A 373 34.38 18.78 -9.67
C THR A 373 33.68 19.90 -8.90
N ARG A 374 33.54 21.10 -9.51
CA ARG A 374 32.82 22.23 -8.92
C ARG A 374 31.32 21.96 -8.76
N MET A 375 30.72 21.19 -9.66
CA MET A 375 29.29 20.86 -9.64
C MET A 375 28.89 19.86 -8.54
N LYS A 376 29.86 19.23 -7.84
CA LYS A 376 29.61 18.29 -6.74
C LYS A 376 28.66 17.12 -7.11
N VAL A 377 28.74 16.64 -8.34
CA VAL A 377 27.92 15.53 -8.87
C VAL A 377 28.49 14.13 -8.60
N ARG A 378 29.48 14.01 -7.70
CA ARG A 378 30.09 12.74 -7.27
C ARG A 378 29.45 12.28 -5.96
N ALA A 379 29.26 10.98 -5.80
CA ALA A 379 28.82 10.39 -4.54
C ALA A 379 29.95 10.41 -3.49
N GLY A 380 29.57 10.51 -2.22
CA GLY A 380 30.46 10.18 -1.11
C GLY A 380 30.78 8.68 -1.07
N LYS A 381 31.86 8.30 -0.37
CA LYS A 381 32.29 6.89 -0.28
C LYS A 381 31.21 5.98 0.32
N ASN A 382 30.43 6.48 1.27
CA ASN A 382 29.39 5.72 2.00
C ASN A 382 27.98 5.92 1.43
N THR A 383 27.85 6.46 0.22
CA THR A 383 26.56 6.72 -0.41
C THR A 383 26.28 5.63 -1.45
N TYR A 384 25.19 4.88 -1.29
CA TYR A 384 24.77 3.83 -2.23
C TYR A 384 24.12 4.42 -3.48
N ALA A 385 23.14 5.30 -3.29
CA ALA A 385 22.48 6.07 -4.33
C ALA A 385 22.19 7.47 -3.81
N TYR A 386 21.86 8.40 -4.71
CA TYR A 386 21.30 9.68 -4.33
C TYR A 386 20.58 10.34 -5.51
N SER A 387 19.60 11.19 -5.21
CA SER A 387 18.97 12.11 -6.16
C SER A 387 19.70 13.45 -6.26
N HIS A 388 19.72 14.05 -7.46
CA HIS A 388 20.28 15.39 -7.71
C HIS A 388 19.35 16.22 -8.60
N GLY A 389 18.90 17.38 -8.11
CA GLY A 389 17.93 18.22 -8.82
C GLY A 389 18.51 19.15 -9.90
N ALA A 390 19.83 19.31 -9.99
CA ALA A 390 20.45 20.17 -11.01
C ALA A 390 20.43 19.52 -12.41
N PHE A 391 20.76 20.31 -13.44
CA PHE A 391 20.85 19.87 -14.85
C PHE A 391 19.55 19.37 -15.47
N LYS A 392 18.39 19.84 -14.97
CA LYS A 392 17.06 19.57 -15.53
C LYS A 392 16.98 19.99 -17.02
N ASN A 393 17.60 21.12 -17.37
CA ASN A 393 17.71 21.63 -18.74
C ASN A 393 18.49 20.70 -19.70
N TRP A 394 19.33 19.81 -19.18
CA TRP A 394 20.02 18.78 -19.96
C TRP A 394 19.37 17.40 -19.79
N GLY A 395 18.26 17.31 -19.06
CA GLY A 395 17.59 16.05 -18.73
C GLY A 395 18.44 15.14 -17.84
N LEU A 396 19.32 15.70 -17.00
CA LEU A 396 20.25 14.95 -16.16
C LEU A 396 19.99 15.10 -14.65
N SER A 397 18.83 15.68 -14.27
CA SER A 397 18.31 15.65 -12.91
C SER A 397 17.70 14.29 -12.60
N GLY A 398 17.95 13.75 -11.41
CA GLY A 398 17.40 12.46 -10.99
C GLY A 398 18.41 11.60 -10.22
N ILE A 399 18.18 10.29 -10.24
CA ILE A 399 18.74 9.35 -9.27
C ILE A 399 19.93 8.60 -9.87
N CYS A 400 21.00 8.46 -9.10
CA CYS A 400 22.21 7.77 -9.51
C CYS A 400 22.62 6.71 -8.51
N PHE A 401 22.96 5.51 -8.99
CA PHE A 401 23.65 4.51 -8.21
C PHE A 401 25.16 4.73 -8.22
N ASN A 402 25.80 4.60 -7.05
CA ASN A 402 27.23 4.62 -6.92
C ASN A 402 27.81 3.23 -7.21
N THR A 403 28.33 3.01 -8.43
CA THR A 403 28.96 1.73 -8.83
C THR A 403 30.20 1.37 -8.01
N SER A 404 30.70 2.33 -7.24
CA SER A 404 31.11 2.20 -5.82
C SER A 404 30.81 0.91 -5.08
N TRP A 405 29.55 0.49 -5.14
CA TRP A 405 28.90 -0.47 -4.27
C TRP A 405 28.31 -1.68 -5.03
N LYS A 406 28.47 -1.74 -6.35
CA LYS A 406 27.99 -2.87 -7.16
C LYS A 406 28.59 -4.23 -6.74
N GLY A 407 27.92 -5.31 -7.11
CA GLY A 407 28.22 -6.67 -6.64
C GLY A 407 27.81 -6.90 -5.19
N GLU A 408 28.28 -7.98 -4.59
CA GLU A 408 27.81 -8.51 -3.29
C GLU A 408 28.03 -7.59 -2.08
N LYS A 409 28.94 -6.61 -2.19
CA LYS A 409 29.27 -5.71 -1.09
C LYS A 409 28.09 -4.86 -0.61
N ILE A 410 27.20 -4.45 -1.51
CA ILE A 410 26.02 -3.68 -1.10
C ILE A 410 25.03 -4.57 -0.37
N ASP A 411 24.82 -5.79 -0.86
CA ASP A 411 23.87 -6.74 -0.26
C ASP A 411 24.32 -7.06 1.18
N THR A 412 25.60 -7.39 1.36
CA THR A 412 26.20 -7.61 2.70
C THR A 412 26.08 -6.38 3.60
N SER A 413 26.22 -5.17 3.05
CA SER A 413 26.12 -3.94 3.84
C SER A 413 24.68 -3.67 4.27
N LEU A 414 23.73 -3.77 3.34
CA LEU A 414 22.32 -3.53 3.60
C LEU A 414 21.73 -4.57 4.56
N GLU A 415 22.14 -5.83 4.44
CA GLU A 415 21.76 -6.88 5.41
C GLU A 415 22.21 -6.51 6.83
N LYS A 416 23.46 -6.06 6.98
CA LYS A 416 23.98 -5.61 8.28
C LYS A 416 23.26 -4.37 8.80
N ASP A 417 22.95 -3.43 7.92
CA ASP A 417 22.24 -2.20 8.29
C ASP A 417 20.82 -2.52 8.77
N VAL A 418 20.11 -3.43 8.11
CA VAL A 418 18.78 -3.90 8.58
C VAL A 418 18.90 -4.66 9.90
N GLN A 419 19.88 -5.57 10.04
CA GLN A 419 20.12 -6.29 11.30
C GLN A 419 20.42 -5.35 12.47
N ALA A 420 21.17 -4.26 12.22
CA ALA A 420 21.48 -3.22 13.19
C ALA A 420 20.34 -2.20 13.38
N LYS A 421 19.18 -2.39 12.73
CA LYS A 421 18.05 -1.46 12.73
C LYS A 421 18.43 -0.05 12.26
N TRP A 422 19.45 0.05 11.41
CA TRP A 422 19.79 1.28 10.71
C TRP A 422 18.73 1.61 9.65
N HIS A 423 18.30 0.59 8.90
CA HIS A 423 17.16 0.61 7.98
C HIS A 423 16.04 -0.34 8.43
N PRO A 424 14.79 -0.16 7.96
CA PRO A 424 13.65 -1.00 8.33
C PRO A 424 13.80 -2.48 7.89
N PRO A 425 13.10 -3.43 8.54
CA PRO A 425 13.02 -4.80 8.04
C PRO A 425 12.46 -4.84 6.61
N GLY A 426 12.95 -5.78 5.80
CA GLY A 426 12.58 -5.92 4.38
C GLY A 426 13.32 -4.96 3.43
N THR A 427 14.00 -3.93 3.92
CA THR A 427 14.66 -2.91 3.08
C THR A 427 16.14 -3.22 2.75
N GLY A 428 16.58 -4.46 2.98
CA GLY A 428 17.96 -4.92 2.78
C GLY A 428 18.36 -5.13 1.31
N THR A 429 17.79 -4.38 0.37
CA THR A 429 17.97 -4.60 -1.08
C THR A 429 18.28 -3.31 -1.83
N LEU A 430 18.95 -3.42 -2.97
CA LEU A 430 19.22 -2.26 -3.84
C LEU A 430 17.93 -1.57 -4.31
N LYS A 431 16.87 -2.33 -4.58
CA LYS A 431 15.54 -1.79 -4.89
C LYS A 431 15.04 -0.86 -3.77
N ALA A 432 15.17 -1.28 -2.52
CA ALA A 432 14.71 -0.52 -1.36
C ALA A 432 15.50 0.79 -1.16
N VAL A 433 16.77 0.83 -1.55
CA VAL A 433 17.57 2.08 -1.60
C VAL A 433 16.96 3.07 -2.61
N PHE A 434 16.57 2.60 -3.79
CA PHE A 434 15.91 3.47 -4.78
C PHE A 434 14.50 3.86 -4.35
N ASP A 435 13.76 2.96 -3.69
CA ASP A 435 12.46 3.28 -3.12
C ASP A 435 12.58 4.38 -2.04
N HIS A 436 13.65 4.37 -1.24
CA HIS A 436 13.98 5.45 -0.30
C HIS A 436 14.20 6.79 -1.03
N GLU A 437 15.07 6.82 -2.04
CA GLU A 437 15.35 8.04 -2.82
C GLU A 437 14.09 8.58 -3.52
N LEU A 438 13.26 7.69 -4.08
CA LEU A 438 11.99 8.06 -4.69
C LEU A 438 10.95 8.49 -3.65
N GLY A 439 11.03 8.00 -2.42
CA GLY A 439 10.26 8.49 -1.29
C GLY A 439 10.50 9.98 -1.02
N HIS A 440 11.75 10.46 -1.14
CA HIS A 440 12.03 11.88 -1.08
C HIS A 440 11.45 12.68 -2.26
N GLU A 441 11.45 12.12 -3.47
CA GLU A 441 10.86 12.79 -4.64
C GLU A 441 9.33 12.86 -4.52
N ILE A 442 8.69 11.78 -4.07
CA ILE A 442 7.25 11.74 -3.80
C ILE A 442 6.87 12.76 -2.74
N ASP A 443 7.61 12.82 -1.63
CA ASP A 443 7.39 13.81 -0.57
C ASP A 443 7.36 15.24 -1.14
N ARG A 444 8.31 15.60 -2.02
CA ARG A 444 8.30 16.90 -2.70
C ARG A 444 7.12 17.04 -3.67
N LEU A 445 6.78 15.99 -4.41
CA LEU A 445 5.70 15.99 -5.39
C LEU A 445 4.34 16.26 -4.74
N VAL A 446 4.05 15.62 -3.60
CA VAL A 446 2.75 15.73 -2.91
C VAL A 446 2.77 16.73 -1.74
N GLY A 447 3.95 17.21 -1.32
CA GLY A 447 4.09 18.15 -0.21
C GLY A 447 3.87 17.50 1.17
N LEU A 448 4.26 16.23 1.32
CA LEU A 448 3.89 15.40 2.48
C LEU A 448 4.47 15.95 3.79
N ARG A 449 5.75 16.33 3.79
CA ARG A 449 6.48 16.77 5.01
C ARG A 449 5.84 17.92 5.77
N THR A 450 5.02 18.73 5.09
CA THR A 450 4.30 19.87 5.66
C THR A 450 2.80 19.62 5.80
N HIS A 451 2.30 18.48 5.32
CA HIS A 451 0.88 18.17 5.35
C HIS A 451 0.42 17.81 6.77
N ARG A 452 -0.74 18.32 7.17
CA ARG A 452 -1.31 18.13 8.52
C ARG A 452 -1.37 16.66 8.95
N ASP A 453 -1.76 15.77 8.04
CA ASP A 453 -1.96 14.35 8.33
C ASP A 453 -0.63 13.64 8.65
N PHE A 454 0.44 13.99 7.94
CA PHE A 454 1.78 13.49 8.25
C PHE A 454 2.31 14.09 9.55
N LEU A 455 2.13 15.41 9.75
CA LEU A 455 2.61 16.08 10.95
C LEU A 455 1.97 15.53 12.23
N LYS A 456 0.72 15.07 12.20
CA LYS A 456 0.11 14.37 13.34
C LYS A 456 0.91 13.12 13.72
N ILE A 457 1.15 12.21 12.77
CA ILE A 457 1.94 10.99 13.02
C ILE A 457 3.35 11.35 13.51
N TYR A 458 4.03 12.26 12.81
CA TYR A 458 5.39 12.63 13.16
C TYR A 458 5.47 13.22 14.58
N ASN A 459 4.53 14.11 14.94
CA ASN A 459 4.49 14.75 16.25
C ASN A 459 3.97 13.82 17.37
N GLU A 460 3.24 12.76 17.04
CA GLU A 460 2.84 11.71 17.99
C GLU A 460 4.00 10.74 18.26
N GLU A 461 4.75 10.34 17.23
CA GLU A 461 5.77 9.28 17.33
C GLU A 461 7.15 9.81 17.79
N MET A 462 7.60 10.96 17.29
CA MET A 462 8.94 11.48 17.58
C MET A 462 9.21 11.78 19.06
N PRO A 463 8.27 12.36 19.85
CA PRO A 463 8.50 12.62 21.28
C PRO A 463 8.71 11.36 22.12
N LYS A 464 8.32 10.17 21.62
CA LYS A 464 8.57 8.88 22.28
C LYS A 464 10.07 8.49 22.26
N GLY A 465 10.88 9.22 21.50
CA GLY A 465 12.34 9.17 21.55
C GLY A 465 12.99 8.23 20.53
N LYS A 466 14.32 8.33 20.41
CA LYS A 466 15.11 7.60 19.40
C LYS A 466 14.94 6.09 19.45
N ALA A 467 14.95 5.49 20.64
CA ALA A 467 14.80 4.04 20.79
C ALA A 467 13.46 3.55 20.24
N HIS A 468 12.38 4.31 20.48
CA HIS A 468 11.05 4.02 19.95
C HIS A 468 11.02 4.08 18.42
N ILE A 469 11.59 5.13 17.82
CA ILE A 469 11.65 5.26 16.35
C ILE A 469 12.55 4.17 15.73
N THR A 470 13.67 3.81 16.36
CA THR A 470 14.49 2.68 15.91
C THR A 470 13.71 1.36 15.90
N GLU A 471 12.87 1.13 16.91
CA GLU A 471 12.07 -0.11 17.01
C GLU A 471 10.88 -0.15 16.04
N ASN A 472 10.25 1.00 15.80
CA ASN A 472 9.01 1.09 15.02
C ASN A 472 9.22 1.58 13.57
N LEU A 473 10.41 2.07 13.25
CA LEU A 473 10.84 2.48 11.93
C LEU A 473 12.33 2.14 11.71
N SER A 474 13.25 3.06 11.96
CA SER A 474 14.68 2.79 11.84
C SER A 474 15.49 3.86 12.56
N THR A 475 16.76 3.56 12.82
CA THR A 475 17.69 4.57 13.38
C THR A 475 17.84 5.74 12.43
N TYR A 476 17.84 5.49 11.11
CA TYR A 476 17.96 6.55 10.11
C TYR A 476 16.69 7.41 10.02
N GLY A 477 15.51 6.83 10.18
CA GLY A 477 14.23 7.54 10.18
C GLY A 477 14.07 8.57 11.30
N HIS A 478 14.82 8.45 12.41
CA HIS A 478 14.83 9.44 13.48
C HIS A 478 15.59 10.74 13.12
N LYS A 479 16.33 10.77 12.00
CA LYS A 479 17.24 11.88 11.67
C LYS A 479 16.51 13.20 11.40
N ASN A 480 15.45 13.19 10.60
CA ASN A 480 14.62 14.35 10.28
C ASN A 480 13.32 13.90 9.56
N PRO A 481 12.32 14.79 9.33
CA PRO A 481 11.06 14.40 8.70
C PRO A 481 11.19 13.77 7.30
N ALA A 482 12.15 14.22 6.49
CA ALA A 482 12.32 13.69 5.14
C ALA A 482 12.83 12.24 5.15
N GLU A 483 13.77 11.93 6.04
CA GLU A 483 14.30 10.57 6.23
C GLU A 483 13.24 9.65 6.85
N PHE A 484 12.44 10.17 7.79
CA PHE A 484 11.29 9.44 8.34
C PHE A 484 10.34 9.00 7.23
N ILE A 485 9.99 9.92 6.33
CA ILE A 485 9.11 9.61 5.19
C ILE A 485 9.75 8.59 4.26
N ALA A 486 11.00 8.79 3.87
CA ALA A 486 11.67 7.92 2.90
C ALA A 486 11.88 6.49 3.44
N GLU A 487 12.26 6.35 4.71
CA GLU A 487 12.38 5.04 5.37
C GLU A 487 11.01 4.36 5.50
N ALA A 488 9.97 5.10 5.88
CA ALA A 488 8.63 4.57 6.02
C ALA A 488 8.03 4.13 4.68
N TRP A 489 8.27 4.92 3.62
CA TRP A 489 7.88 4.57 2.27
C TRP A 489 8.65 3.36 1.73
N SER A 490 9.96 3.30 1.95
CA SER A 490 10.76 2.13 1.56
C SER A 490 10.30 0.86 2.28
N GLU A 491 10.02 0.93 3.58
CA GLU A 491 9.45 -0.21 4.31
C GLU A 491 8.07 -0.61 3.76
N TYR A 492 7.19 0.36 3.52
CA TYR A 492 5.84 0.11 3.02
C TYR A 492 5.83 -0.74 1.75
N LEU A 493 6.82 -0.54 0.87
CA LEU A 493 6.95 -1.25 -0.40
C LEU A 493 7.70 -2.59 -0.32
N ASN A 494 8.57 -2.78 0.68
CA ASN A 494 9.51 -3.90 0.70
C ASN A 494 9.34 -4.87 1.88
N ASN A 495 8.61 -4.48 2.92
CA ASN A 495 8.24 -5.37 4.01
C ASN A 495 6.93 -6.11 3.67
N GLU A 496 6.90 -7.44 3.78
CA GLU A 496 5.69 -8.24 3.57
C GLU A 496 4.56 -7.83 4.53
N LYS A 497 4.95 -7.44 5.76
CA LYS A 497 4.07 -6.96 6.82
C LYS A 497 4.59 -5.61 7.34
N PRO A 498 4.39 -4.53 6.56
CA PRO A 498 4.92 -3.21 6.91
C PRO A 498 4.35 -2.75 8.25
N ARG A 499 5.21 -2.14 9.08
CA ARG A 499 4.80 -1.65 10.40
C ARG A 499 3.84 -0.46 10.32
N PRO A 500 3.11 -0.14 11.41
CA PRO A 500 2.05 0.87 11.38
C PRO A 500 2.48 2.25 10.87
N ILE A 501 3.68 2.71 11.23
CA ILE A 501 4.24 3.98 10.73
C ILE A 501 4.40 3.95 9.20
N ALA A 502 4.97 2.87 8.66
CA ALA A 502 5.17 2.69 7.22
C ALA A 502 3.83 2.63 6.47
N VAL A 503 2.87 1.87 6.98
CA VAL A 503 1.50 1.81 6.43
C VAL A 503 0.85 3.19 6.42
N ALA A 504 0.96 3.93 7.51
CA ALA A 504 0.35 5.25 7.62
C ALA A 504 0.95 6.24 6.61
N VAL A 505 2.28 6.35 6.53
CA VAL A 505 2.96 7.20 5.55
C VAL A 505 2.61 6.81 4.11
N GLY A 506 2.65 5.52 3.78
CA GLY A 506 2.31 5.03 2.44
C GLY A 506 0.85 5.31 2.04
N THR A 507 -0.07 5.22 3.01
CA THR A 507 -1.49 5.52 2.79
C THR A 507 -1.72 7.01 2.54
N ILE A 508 -1.08 7.89 3.33
CA ILE A 508 -1.19 9.34 3.13
C ILE A 508 -0.58 9.75 1.79
N ILE A 509 0.57 9.18 1.39
CA ILE A 509 1.18 9.43 0.08
C ILE A 509 0.18 9.19 -1.05
N LYS A 510 -0.46 8.02 -1.05
CA LYS A 510 -1.45 7.65 -2.07
C LYS A 510 -2.67 8.58 -2.04
N LYS A 511 -3.20 8.86 -0.85
CA LYS A 511 -4.32 9.79 -0.66
C LYS A 511 -4.03 11.17 -1.25
N LEU A 512 -2.93 11.80 -0.83
CA LEU A 512 -2.56 13.16 -1.28
C LEU A 512 -2.27 13.21 -2.78
N TYR A 513 -1.69 12.14 -3.33
CA TYR A 513 -1.48 12.04 -4.76
C TYR A 513 -2.82 12.03 -5.52
N THR A 514 -3.79 11.21 -5.09
CA THR A 514 -5.13 11.18 -5.67
C THR A 514 -5.86 12.52 -5.57
N GLU A 515 -5.87 13.14 -4.39
CA GLU A 515 -6.51 14.44 -4.19
C GLU A 515 -5.90 15.53 -5.10
N LYS A 516 -4.59 15.48 -5.31
CA LYS A 516 -3.88 16.48 -6.12
C LYS A 516 -4.03 16.30 -7.62
N TYR A 517 -4.09 15.07 -8.11
CA TYR A 517 -4.00 14.78 -9.55
C TYR A 517 -5.21 14.06 -10.15
N HIS A 518 -6.14 13.56 -9.34
CA HIS A 518 -7.31 12.80 -9.80
C HIS A 518 -8.67 13.43 -9.40
N ASP A 519 -8.74 14.17 -8.28
CA ASP A 519 -10.02 14.79 -7.83
C ASP A 519 -10.34 16.16 -8.47
N SER A 520 -9.48 16.67 -9.35
CA SER A 520 -9.73 17.96 -10.05
C SER A 520 -10.81 17.90 -11.15
N GLY A 521 -11.50 16.77 -11.31
CA GLY A 521 -12.62 16.57 -12.25
C GLY A 521 -14.03 16.69 -11.65
N SER A 522 -14.19 16.84 -10.33
CA SER A 522 -15.50 16.79 -9.66
C SER A 522 -15.82 18.04 -8.82
N SER A 523 -15.52 19.24 -9.32
CA SER A 523 -16.16 20.47 -8.82
C SER A 523 -17.37 20.83 -9.69
N SER A 524 -18.51 20.20 -9.41
CA SER A 524 -19.78 20.88 -9.70
C SER A 524 -19.88 22.08 -8.75
N PRO A 525 -20.00 23.32 -9.25
CA PRO A 525 -20.20 24.46 -8.36
C PRO A 525 -21.58 24.33 -7.73
N SER A 526 -21.61 24.32 -6.40
CA SER A 526 -22.83 24.48 -5.64
C SER A 526 -23.46 25.83 -6.02
N THR A 527 -24.65 25.77 -6.59
CA THR A 527 -25.65 26.86 -6.53
C THR A 527 -26.85 26.36 -5.78
#